data_AF-A0A5C5X157-F1
#
_entry.id   AF-A0A5C5X157-F1
#
_cell.length_a   1.000
_cell.length_b   1.000
_cell.length_c   1.000
_cell.angle_alpha   90.00
_cell.angle_beta   90.00
_cell.angle_gamma   90.00
#
_symmetry.space_group_name_H-M   'P 1'
#
loop_
_entity.id
_entity.type
_entity.pdbx_description
1 polymer ?
#
loop_
_entity_poly.entity_id
_entity_poly.type
_entity_poly.pdbx_seq_one_letter_code
_entity_poly.pdbx_strand_id
1 'polypeptide(L)'
;MSTLVTGSKEHAIAEFQRLRKYLLGSDALKKLWLKLSPTEQAKLGGSLRVAHHQIGTAIPVWFHLHPTNTQTRTVVELAVKLFSYPIDEAEWLLRELGELPTDEEEAQRVAIERGDLVILRTSQSVFLDRELQPIEWGRKYMIWDFFLTSCERAKAGQLIDRSCFGDRVYQNVVSDRLNKLGDVPGFPDELIMRYEEAGLQTQRFNYPAHRIHIFDD
;
A
#
# COMPACT_ATOMS: atom_id res chain seq x y z
N MET A 1 11.54 -25.58 -18.75
CA MET A 1 12.48 -24.68 -19.45
C MET A 1 11.81 -23.32 -19.54
N SER A 2 12.08 -22.45 -18.56
CA SER A 2 11.54 -21.09 -18.54
C SER A 2 12.40 -20.26 -19.49
N THR A 3 11.81 -19.79 -20.59
CA THR A 3 12.45 -18.81 -21.47
C THR A 3 12.38 -17.50 -20.72
N LEU A 4 13.52 -17.06 -20.15
CA LEU A 4 13.66 -15.73 -19.59
C LEU A 4 13.43 -14.72 -20.73
N VAL A 5 12.17 -14.34 -20.92
CA VAL A 5 11.80 -13.29 -21.85
C VAL A 5 12.36 -12.01 -21.25
N THR A 6 13.53 -11.61 -21.75
CA THR A 6 14.04 -10.24 -21.66
C THR A 6 13.13 -9.36 -22.53
N GLY A 7 11.87 -9.29 -22.15
CA GLY A 7 10.84 -8.56 -22.86
C GLY A 7 10.92 -7.10 -22.48
N SER A 8 10.92 -6.23 -23.50
CA SER A 8 10.76 -4.79 -23.29
C SER A 8 9.52 -4.53 -22.42
N LYS A 9 9.49 -3.36 -21.76
CA LYS A 9 8.33 -2.87 -21.01
C LYS A 9 6.99 -3.01 -21.76
N GLU A 10 7.02 -2.96 -23.09
CA GLU A 10 5.85 -3.18 -23.95
C GLU A 10 5.32 -4.62 -23.86
N HIS A 11 6.20 -5.62 -23.78
CA HIS A 11 5.82 -7.02 -23.59
C HIS A 11 5.15 -7.22 -22.23
N ALA A 12 5.70 -6.63 -21.18
CA ALA A 12 5.11 -6.65 -19.84
C ALA A 12 3.70 -6.00 -19.84
N ILE A 13 3.54 -4.87 -20.52
CA ILE A 13 2.23 -4.21 -20.66
C ILE A 13 1.22 -5.11 -21.40
N ALA A 14 1.64 -5.76 -22.49
CA ALA A 14 0.77 -6.64 -23.26
C ALA A 14 0.34 -7.87 -22.44
N GLU A 15 1.28 -8.47 -21.71
CA GLU A 15 1.03 -9.62 -20.86
C GLU A 15 0.10 -9.25 -19.69
N PHE A 16 0.32 -8.10 -19.06
CA PHE A 16 -0.58 -7.55 -18.05
C PHE A 16 -2.01 -7.39 -18.56
N GLN A 17 -2.18 -6.79 -19.74
CA GLN A 17 -3.51 -6.61 -20.35
C GLN A 17 -4.19 -7.95 -20.63
N ARG A 18 -3.42 -8.96 -21.07
CA ARG A 18 -3.90 -10.32 -21.29
C ARG A 18 -4.44 -10.93 -19.99
N LEU A 19 -3.65 -10.90 -18.90
CA LEU A 19 -4.06 -11.40 -17.59
C LEU A 19 -5.30 -10.68 -17.05
N ARG A 20 -5.31 -9.34 -17.14
CA ARG A 20 -6.44 -8.51 -16.71
C ARG A 20 -7.73 -8.91 -17.43
N LYS A 21 -7.68 -9.17 -18.74
CA LYS A 21 -8.86 -9.58 -19.52
C LYS A 21 -9.44 -10.92 -19.02
N TYR A 22 -8.59 -11.90 -18.68
CA TYR A 22 -9.06 -13.17 -18.12
C TYR A 22 -9.73 -13.00 -16.75
N LEU A 23 -9.21 -12.10 -15.91
CA LEU A 23 -9.73 -11.85 -14.57
C LEU A 23 -11.05 -11.06 -14.55
N LEU A 24 -11.40 -10.38 -15.64
CA LEU A 24 -12.69 -9.69 -15.78
C LEU A 24 -13.85 -10.67 -16.08
N GLY A 25 -13.56 -11.92 -16.44
CA GLY A 25 -14.58 -12.93 -16.68
C GLY A 25 -15.30 -13.39 -15.39
N SER A 26 -16.58 -13.75 -15.51
CA SER A 26 -17.40 -14.23 -14.38
C SER A 26 -16.83 -15.48 -13.69
N ASP A 27 -16.09 -16.29 -14.44
CA ASP A 27 -15.45 -17.50 -13.91
C ASP A 27 -14.28 -17.22 -12.98
N ALA A 28 -13.56 -16.11 -13.19
CA ALA A 28 -12.49 -15.70 -12.28
C ALA A 28 -13.02 -15.44 -10.88
N LEU A 29 -14.18 -14.77 -10.77
CA LEU A 29 -14.80 -14.49 -9.46
C LEU A 29 -15.27 -15.77 -8.77
N LYS A 30 -15.88 -16.71 -9.51
CA LYS A 30 -16.27 -18.02 -8.96
C LYS A 30 -15.06 -18.78 -8.43
N LYS A 31 -13.97 -18.85 -9.21
CA LYS A 31 -12.71 -19.50 -8.79
C LYS A 31 -12.09 -18.82 -7.58
N LEU A 32 -12.12 -17.49 -7.54
CA LEU A 32 -11.66 -16.73 -6.38
C LEU A 32 -12.48 -17.10 -5.15
N TRP A 33 -13.80 -17.08 -5.23
CA TRP A 33 -14.70 -17.38 -4.11
C TRP A 33 -14.40 -18.73 -3.46
N LEU A 34 -14.15 -19.76 -4.26
CA LEU A 34 -13.80 -21.10 -3.77
C LEU A 34 -12.45 -21.15 -3.04
N LYS A 35 -11.58 -20.17 -3.24
CA LYS A 35 -10.26 -20.06 -2.59
C LYS A 35 -10.24 -19.07 -1.42
N LEU A 36 -11.34 -18.34 -1.17
CA LEU A 36 -11.47 -17.45 -0.02
C LEU A 36 -11.82 -18.25 1.23
N SER A 37 -11.22 -17.86 2.35
CA SER A 37 -11.58 -18.36 3.67
C SER A 37 -12.99 -17.93 4.08
N PRO A 38 -13.64 -18.63 5.03
CA PRO A 38 -14.95 -18.23 5.53
C PRO A 38 -14.99 -16.80 6.08
N THR A 39 -13.90 -16.33 6.69
CA THR A 39 -13.79 -14.97 7.23
C THR A 39 -13.74 -13.92 6.13
N GLU A 40 -12.99 -14.17 5.05
CA GLU A 40 -12.98 -13.30 3.86
C GLU A 40 -14.35 -13.30 3.17
N GLN A 41 -14.99 -14.45 3.02
CA GLN A 41 -16.34 -14.53 2.44
C GLN A 41 -17.35 -13.74 3.27
N ALA A 42 -17.26 -13.78 4.61
CA ALA A 42 -18.10 -12.99 5.48
C ALA A 42 -17.92 -11.47 5.28
N LYS A 43 -16.67 -11.00 5.13
CA LYS A 43 -16.37 -9.59 4.80
C LYS A 43 -17.02 -9.13 3.48
N LEU A 44 -17.23 -10.06 2.54
CA LEU A 44 -17.87 -9.81 1.24
C LEU A 44 -19.40 -10.03 1.25
N GLY A 45 -20.03 -10.07 2.43
CA GLY A 45 -21.47 -10.26 2.58
C GLY A 45 -21.92 -11.73 2.57
N GLY A 46 -21.00 -12.68 2.74
CA GLY A 46 -21.29 -14.10 2.99
C GLY A 46 -21.82 -14.90 1.80
N SER A 47 -21.98 -14.28 0.62
CA SER A 47 -22.36 -15.01 -0.60
C SER A 47 -21.75 -14.43 -1.86
N LEU A 48 -21.40 -15.32 -2.80
CA LEU A 48 -20.85 -14.95 -4.10
C LEU A 48 -21.74 -13.96 -4.85
N ARG A 49 -23.06 -14.16 -4.78
CA ARG A 49 -24.02 -13.28 -5.45
C ARG A 49 -24.00 -11.87 -4.88
N VAL A 50 -23.93 -11.74 -3.56
CA VAL A 50 -23.85 -10.43 -2.89
C VAL A 50 -22.54 -9.74 -3.22
N ALA A 51 -21.40 -10.45 -3.12
CA ALA A 51 -20.09 -9.91 -3.48
C ALA A 51 -20.05 -9.42 -4.94
N HIS A 52 -20.58 -10.20 -5.87
CA HIS A 52 -20.65 -9.81 -7.28
C HIS A 52 -21.52 -8.56 -7.49
N HIS A 53 -22.67 -8.48 -6.81
CA HIS A 53 -23.59 -7.36 -6.97
C HIS A 53 -23.05 -6.06 -6.35
N GLN A 54 -22.41 -6.16 -5.18
CA GLN A 54 -21.95 -4.99 -4.42
C GLN A 54 -20.57 -4.49 -4.86
N ILE A 55 -19.66 -5.40 -5.21
CA ILE A 55 -18.24 -5.09 -5.44
C ILE A 55 -17.84 -5.33 -6.89
N GLY A 56 -18.37 -6.38 -7.53
CA GLY A 56 -18.16 -6.66 -8.96
C GLY A 56 -17.32 -7.91 -9.23
N THR A 57 -16.33 -7.79 -10.11
CA THR A 57 -15.52 -8.91 -10.60
C THR A 57 -14.40 -9.31 -9.61
N ALA A 58 -13.57 -10.29 -9.98
CA ALA A 58 -12.50 -10.80 -9.12
C ALA A 58 -11.50 -9.70 -8.69
N ILE A 59 -11.15 -8.77 -9.59
CA ILE A 59 -10.19 -7.69 -9.31
C ILE A 59 -10.72 -6.74 -8.22
N PRO A 60 -11.90 -6.10 -8.36
CA PRO A 60 -12.50 -5.29 -7.30
C PRO A 60 -12.68 -6.04 -5.97
N VAL A 61 -13.06 -7.31 -6.02
CA VAL A 61 -13.23 -8.13 -4.81
C VAL A 61 -11.90 -8.36 -4.08
N TRP A 62 -10.83 -8.66 -4.82
CA TRP A 62 -9.50 -8.81 -4.22
C TRP A 62 -8.99 -7.49 -3.65
N PHE A 63 -9.16 -6.40 -4.39
CA PHE A 63 -8.79 -5.06 -3.92
C PHE A 63 -9.55 -4.65 -2.66
N HIS A 64 -10.83 -5.04 -2.53
CA HIS A 64 -11.62 -4.80 -1.33
C HIS A 64 -11.06 -5.56 -0.10
N LEU A 65 -10.54 -6.77 -0.30
CA LEU A 65 -9.91 -7.55 0.76
C LEU A 65 -8.49 -7.09 1.08
N HIS A 66 -7.79 -6.52 0.09
CA HIS A 66 -6.39 -6.09 0.15
C HIS A 66 -6.25 -4.62 -0.30
N PRO A 67 -6.77 -3.66 0.47
CA PRO A 67 -6.87 -2.26 0.05
C PRO A 67 -5.50 -1.55 -0.12
N THR A 68 -4.43 -2.16 0.39
CA THR A 68 -3.05 -1.66 0.24
C THR A 68 -2.41 -2.08 -1.08
N ASN A 69 -2.99 -3.04 -1.81
CA ASN A 69 -2.44 -3.50 -3.07
C ASN A 69 -2.70 -2.50 -4.18
N THR A 70 -1.77 -2.37 -5.11
CA THR A 70 -2.03 -1.66 -6.36
C THR A 70 -2.90 -2.50 -7.30
N GLN A 71 -3.47 -1.86 -8.33
CA GLN A 71 -4.17 -2.60 -9.38
C GLN A 71 -3.25 -3.59 -10.09
N THR A 72 -1.98 -3.21 -10.30
CA THR A 72 -1.00 -4.07 -10.97
C THR A 72 -0.75 -5.34 -10.16
N ARG A 73 -0.38 -5.17 -8.89
CA ARG A 73 -0.16 -6.27 -7.96
C ARG A 73 -1.37 -7.18 -7.83
N THR A 74 -2.56 -6.60 -7.69
CA THR A 74 -3.83 -7.34 -7.64
C THR A 74 -4.02 -8.27 -8.84
N VAL A 75 -3.77 -7.80 -10.06
CA VAL A 75 -3.92 -8.61 -11.27
C VAL A 75 -2.91 -9.76 -11.30
N VAL A 76 -1.65 -9.49 -10.95
CA VAL A 76 -0.60 -10.51 -10.97
C VAL A 76 -0.83 -11.57 -9.88
N GLU A 77 -1.13 -11.17 -8.65
CA GLU A 77 -1.43 -12.09 -7.55
C GLU A 77 -2.64 -12.98 -7.88
N LEU A 78 -3.70 -12.40 -8.44
CA LEU A 78 -4.86 -13.18 -8.87
C LEU A 78 -4.52 -14.15 -10.00
N ALA A 79 -3.65 -13.78 -10.94
CA ALA A 79 -3.21 -14.68 -11.99
C ALA A 79 -2.48 -15.90 -11.43
N VAL A 80 -1.55 -15.69 -10.49
CA VAL A 80 -0.85 -16.78 -9.78
C VAL A 80 -1.86 -17.63 -9.01
N LYS A 81 -2.75 -17.00 -8.24
CA LYS A 81 -3.71 -17.69 -7.36
C LYS A 81 -4.76 -18.51 -8.11
N LEU A 82 -5.23 -18.03 -9.26
CA LEU A 82 -6.40 -18.59 -9.97
C LEU A 82 -6.04 -19.41 -11.21
N PHE A 83 -4.91 -19.14 -11.86
CA PHE A 83 -4.58 -19.70 -13.18
C PHE A 83 -3.23 -20.41 -13.23
N SER A 84 -2.58 -20.65 -12.09
CA SER A 84 -1.25 -21.27 -12.03
C SER A 84 -0.22 -20.51 -12.86
N TYR A 85 -0.34 -19.17 -12.91
CA TYR A 85 0.65 -18.32 -13.56
C TYR A 85 2.02 -18.52 -12.88
N PRO A 86 3.11 -18.76 -13.64
CA PRO A 86 4.42 -19.06 -13.04
C PRO A 86 4.91 -17.92 -12.14
N ILE A 87 5.48 -18.26 -10.98
CA ILE A 87 5.95 -17.28 -10.00
C ILE A 87 7.09 -16.43 -10.58
N ASP A 88 8.03 -17.04 -11.31
CA ASP A 88 9.13 -16.31 -11.95
C ASP A 88 8.63 -15.28 -12.98
N GLU A 89 7.57 -15.61 -13.72
CA GLU A 89 6.94 -14.68 -14.67
C GLU A 89 6.16 -13.58 -13.94
N ALA A 90 5.53 -13.90 -12.81
CA ALA A 90 4.86 -12.92 -11.95
C ALA A 90 5.84 -11.89 -11.38
N GLU A 91 6.98 -12.33 -10.84
CA GLU A 91 8.03 -11.45 -10.33
C GLU A 91 8.63 -10.58 -11.43
N TRP A 92 8.92 -11.18 -12.59
CA TRP A 92 9.35 -10.42 -13.77
C TRP A 92 8.32 -9.35 -14.15
N LEU A 93 7.04 -9.70 -14.23
CA LEU A 93 5.97 -8.80 -14.63
C LEU A 93 5.79 -7.65 -13.62
N LEU A 94 5.83 -7.94 -12.32
CA LEU A 94 5.79 -6.92 -11.27
C LEU A 94 6.95 -5.93 -11.43
N ARG A 95 8.17 -6.44 -11.60
CA ARG A 95 9.37 -5.61 -11.76
C ARG A 95 9.28 -4.70 -12.99
N GLU A 96 8.91 -5.23 -14.16
CA GLU A 96 8.81 -4.43 -15.39
C GLU A 96 7.71 -3.36 -15.33
N LEU A 97 6.67 -3.60 -14.53
CA LEU A 97 5.58 -2.66 -14.30
C LEU A 97 5.85 -1.69 -13.13
N GLY A 98 7.03 -1.76 -12.52
CA GLY A 98 7.44 -0.84 -11.45
C GLY A 98 6.85 -1.17 -10.08
N GLU A 99 6.32 -2.38 -9.88
CA GLU A 99 5.94 -2.87 -8.56
C GLU A 99 7.16 -3.29 -7.75
N LEU A 100 7.02 -3.34 -6.43
CA LEU A 100 8.04 -3.96 -5.57
C LEU A 100 8.04 -5.50 -5.75
N PRO A 101 9.15 -6.17 -5.46
CA PRO A 101 9.21 -7.62 -5.29
C PRO A 101 8.24 -8.15 -4.22
N THR A 102 8.04 -9.47 -4.19
CA THR A 102 7.23 -10.12 -3.13
C THR A 102 8.04 -10.43 -1.88
N ASP A 103 9.35 -10.66 -2.02
CA ASP A 103 10.26 -10.82 -0.88
C ASP A 103 10.41 -9.49 -0.13
N GLU A 104 10.26 -9.51 1.19
CA GLU A 104 10.14 -8.29 2.01
C GLU A 104 11.48 -7.54 2.13
N GLU A 105 12.58 -8.26 2.38
CA GLU A 105 13.92 -7.67 2.48
C GLU A 105 14.34 -7.05 1.14
N GLU A 106 14.09 -7.76 0.04
CA GLU A 106 14.31 -7.27 -1.31
C GLU A 106 13.41 -6.07 -1.63
N ALA A 107 12.12 -6.13 -1.27
CA ALA A 107 11.18 -5.03 -1.47
C ALA A 107 11.60 -3.76 -0.71
N GLN A 108 12.06 -3.91 0.52
CA GLN A 108 12.61 -2.81 1.31
C GLN A 108 13.82 -2.20 0.59
N ARG A 109 14.80 -3.02 0.18
CA ARG A 109 16.01 -2.54 -0.51
C ARG A 109 15.65 -1.78 -1.80
N VAL A 110 14.80 -2.37 -2.63
CA VAL A 110 14.36 -1.77 -3.90
C VAL A 110 13.60 -0.46 -3.67
N ALA A 111 12.75 -0.38 -2.65
CA ALA A 111 12.03 0.85 -2.29
C ALA A 111 12.99 1.97 -1.87
N ILE A 112 14.00 1.65 -1.04
CA ILE A 112 15.04 2.60 -0.63
C ILE A 112 15.82 3.08 -1.86
N GLU A 113 16.29 2.17 -2.72
CA GLU A 113 17.05 2.51 -3.94
C GLU A 113 16.26 3.37 -4.93
N ARG A 114 14.93 3.18 -5.02
CA ARG A 114 14.03 4.03 -5.81
C ARG A 114 13.90 5.45 -5.26
N GLY A 115 14.28 5.66 -4.00
CA GLY A 115 14.07 6.92 -3.29
C GLY A 115 12.64 7.10 -2.81
N ASP A 116 11.91 6.01 -2.56
CA ASP A 116 10.58 6.10 -1.96
C ASP A 116 10.67 6.47 -0.47
N LEU A 117 9.54 6.86 0.12
CA LEU A 117 9.43 7.03 1.57
C LEU A 117 9.29 5.64 2.20
N VAL A 118 10.34 5.18 2.87
CA VAL A 118 10.39 3.86 3.52
C VAL A 118 10.45 4.02 5.02
N ILE A 119 9.57 3.33 5.72
CA ILE A 119 9.39 3.41 7.17
C ILE A 119 9.56 2.02 7.75
N LEU A 120 10.52 1.85 8.66
CA LEU A 120 10.73 0.62 9.40
C LEU A 120 10.09 0.75 10.78
N ARG A 121 9.05 -0.05 11.04
CA ARG A 121 8.15 0.16 12.19
C ARG A 121 8.84 -0.05 13.53
N THR A 122 9.65 -1.11 13.64
CA THR A 122 10.24 -1.55 14.91
C THR A 122 11.44 -0.68 15.28
N SER A 123 12.34 -0.43 14.33
CA SER A 123 13.51 0.44 14.57
C SER A 123 13.18 1.93 14.58
N GLN A 124 11.98 2.32 14.14
CA GLN A 124 11.59 3.71 13.91
C GLN A 124 12.47 4.43 12.88
N SER A 125 13.04 3.67 11.93
CA SER A 125 13.88 4.24 10.87
C SER A 125 13.04 4.80 9.74
N VAL A 126 13.45 5.95 9.21
CA VAL A 126 12.81 6.58 8.05
C VAL A 126 13.87 6.79 6.97
N PHE A 127 13.64 6.25 5.79
CA PHE A 127 14.44 6.53 4.60
C PHE A 127 13.64 7.42 3.67
N LEU A 128 14.31 8.42 3.12
CA LEU A 128 13.76 9.36 2.16
C LEU A 128 14.82 9.67 1.11
N ASP A 129 14.45 9.64 -0.17
CA ASP A 129 15.35 9.88 -1.31
C ASP A 129 16.68 9.10 -1.21
N ARG A 130 16.58 7.83 -0.78
CA ARG A 130 17.69 6.84 -0.62
C ARG A 130 18.54 7.00 0.64
N GLU A 131 18.23 7.96 1.49
CA GLU A 131 19.03 8.27 2.68
C GLU A 131 18.27 7.99 3.97
N LEU A 132 18.96 7.38 4.94
CA LEU A 132 18.46 7.25 6.31
C LEU A 132 18.41 8.63 6.96
N GLN A 133 17.22 9.03 7.39
CA GLN A 133 17.01 10.31 8.04
C GLN A 133 17.46 10.24 9.51
N PRO A 134 18.31 11.17 9.99
CA PRO A 134 18.87 11.13 11.34
C PRO A 134 17.87 11.67 12.38
N ILE A 135 16.67 11.09 12.42
CA ILE A 135 15.56 11.58 13.24
C ILE A 135 15.74 11.16 14.70
N GLU A 136 15.73 12.13 15.60
CA GLU A 136 15.83 11.87 17.04
C GLU A 136 14.45 11.75 17.68
N TRP A 137 13.82 10.57 17.54
CA TRP A 137 12.50 10.31 18.15
C TRP A 137 12.52 10.41 19.68
N GLY A 138 13.61 9.98 20.32
CA GLY A 138 13.76 10.00 21.78
C GLY A 138 12.59 9.32 22.50
N ARG A 139 11.90 10.04 23.40
CA ARG A 139 10.70 9.56 24.11
C ARG A 139 9.39 10.02 23.46
N LYS A 140 9.43 10.51 22.21
CA LYS A 140 8.27 11.09 21.50
C LYS A 140 7.44 10.02 20.77
N TYR A 141 7.12 8.90 21.42
CA TYR A 141 6.34 7.80 20.83
C TYR A 141 5.02 8.25 20.20
N MET A 142 4.31 9.19 20.84
CA MET A 142 3.05 9.73 20.29
C MET A 142 3.24 10.50 18.96
N ILE A 143 4.42 11.07 18.73
CA ILE A 143 4.75 11.82 17.51
C ILE A 143 5.19 10.84 16.41
N TRP A 144 5.93 9.80 16.77
CA TRP A 144 6.18 8.66 15.88
C TRP A 144 4.86 8.03 15.41
N ASP A 145 3.96 7.68 16.33
CA ASP A 145 2.66 7.08 16.01
C ASP A 145 1.82 8.01 15.13
N PHE A 146 1.90 9.32 15.35
CA PHE A 146 1.24 10.31 14.49
C PHE A 146 1.79 10.28 13.06
N PHE A 147 3.11 10.27 12.89
CA PHE A 147 3.73 10.18 11.57
C PHE A 147 3.39 8.87 10.85
N LEU A 148 3.47 7.74 11.56
CA LEU A 148 3.13 6.43 11.04
C LEU A 148 1.65 6.35 10.61
N THR A 149 0.74 6.82 11.47
CA THR A 149 -0.70 6.91 11.14
C THR A 149 -0.93 7.78 9.91
N SER A 150 -0.21 8.90 9.79
CA SER A 150 -0.34 9.80 8.64
C SER A 150 0.07 9.11 7.34
N CYS A 151 1.13 8.30 7.37
CA CYS A 151 1.59 7.50 6.23
C CYS A 151 0.58 6.41 5.86
N GLU A 152 0.04 5.69 6.85
CA GLU A 152 -1.00 4.66 6.63
C GLU A 152 -2.27 5.27 6.00
N ARG A 153 -2.72 6.43 6.49
CA ARG A 153 -3.87 7.15 5.94
C ARG A 153 -3.60 7.66 4.53
N ALA A 154 -2.43 8.23 4.27
CA ALA A 154 -2.03 8.68 2.93
C ALA A 154 -2.01 7.51 1.93
N LYS A 155 -1.44 6.36 2.32
CA LYS A 155 -1.43 5.14 1.51
C LYS A 155 -2.85 4.66 1.17
N ALA A 156 -3.79 4.81 2.11
CA ALA A 156 -5.20 4.49 1.91
C ALA A 156 -6.03 5.61 1.24
N GLY A 157 -5.44 6.76 0.90
CA GLY A 157 -6.15 7.91 0.35
C GLY A 157 -7.14 8.58 1.33
N GLN A 158 -6.92 8.41 2.63
CA GLN A 158 -7.78 8.89 3.71
C GLN A 158 -7.28 10.17 4.35
N LEU A 159 -8.19 10.91 4.98
CA LEU A 159 -7.87 12.10 5.76
C LEU A 159 -7.38 11.73 7.17
N ILE A 160 -6.67 12.66 7.79
CA ILE A 160 -6.22 12.59 9.18
C ILE A 160 -7.08 13.56 9.98
N ASP A 161 -7.73 13.03 11.01
CA ASP A 161 -8.55 13.81 11.93
C ASP A 161 -8.35 13.31 13.37
N ARG A 162 -9.06 13.92 14.31
CA ARG A 162 -8.98 13.53 15.72
C ARG A 162 -9.40 12.08 15.98
N SER A 163 -10.31 11.52 15.18
CA SER A 163 -10.82 10.16 15.37
C SER A 163 -9.75 9.10 15.11
N CYS A 164 -8.69 9.46 14.36
CA CYS A 164 -7.53 8.60 14.14
C CYS A 164 -6.75 8.30 15.43
N PHE A 165 -6.96 9.06 16.51
CA PHE A 165 -6.15 8.98 17.73
C PHE A 165 -6.99 8.66 18.99
N GLY A 166 -8.21 8.14 18.81
CA GLY A 166 -9.11 7.69 19.86
C GLY A 166 -10.13 8.74 20.34
N ASP A 167 -11.07 8.31 21.18
CA ASP A 167 -12.27 9.10 21.51
C ASP A 167 -12.03 10.26 22.49
N ARG A 168 -10.88 10.27 23.17
CA ARG A 168 -10.57 11.22 24.27
C ARG A 168 -9.42 12.18 23.95
N VAL A 169 -9.28 12.58 22.70
CA VAL A 169 -8.31 13.61 22.29
C VAL A 169 -8.98 14.96 22.08
N TYR A 170 -8.23 16.03 22.35
CA TYR A 170 -8.66 17.42 22.14
C TYR A 170 -8.84 17.72 20.64
N GLN A 171 -9.66 18.73 20.32
CA GLN A 171 -10.06 19.02 18.94
C GLN A 171 -8.88 19.40 18.03
N ASN A 172 -7.87 20.10 18.55
CA ASN A 172 -6.70 20.54 17.80
C ASN A 172 -5.51 19.56 17.86
N VAL A 173 -5.76 18.28 18.18
CA VAL A 173 -4.70 17.26 18.31
C VAL A 173 -3.87 17.09 17.05
N VAL A 174 -4.47 17.21 15.87
CA VAL A 174 -3.77 17.04 14.59
C VAL A 174 -2.76 18.17 14.39
N SER A 175 -3.19 19.42 14.50
CA SER A 175 -2.33 20.60 14.35
C SER A 175 -1.22 20.65 15.41
N ASP A 176 -1.54 20.32 16.67
CA ASP A 176 -0.56 20.29 17.75
C ASP A 176 0.50 19.19 17.53
N ARG A 177 0.09 18.00 17.08
CA ARG A 177 1.03 16.91 16.76
C ARG A 177 1.86 17.22 15.52
N LEU A 178 1.28 17.86 14.50
CA LEU A 178 2.04 18.32 13.32
C LEU A 178 3.10 19.35 13.72
N ASN A 179 2.76 20.34 14.53
CA ASN A 179 3.74 21.31 15.03
C ASN A 179 4.88 20.62 15.79
N LYS A 180 4.53 19.69 16.70
CA LYS A 180 5.52 18.90 17.45
C LYS A 180 6.36 17.98 16.58
N LEU A 181 5.83 17.51 15.45
CA LEU A 181 6.57 16.74 14.45
C LEU A 181 7.64 17.60 13.77
N GLY A 182 7.31 18.85 13.44
CA GLY A 182 8.28 19.83 12.94
C GLY A 182 9.37 20.18 13.96
N ASP A 183 9.07 20.08 15.26
CA ASP A 183 10.04 20.26 16.34
C ASP A 183 10.89 18.99 16.65
N VAL A 184 10.78 17.91 15.87
CA VAL A 184 11.62 16.72 16.03
C VAL A 184 12.97 16.94 15.35
N PRO A 185 14.11 16.91 16.07
CA PRO A 185 15.41 17.07 15.46
C PRO A 185 15.66 16.02 14.37
N GLY A 186 16.15 16.48 13.22
CA GLY A 186 16.42 15.63 12.06
C GLY A 186 15.19 15.22 11.25
N PHE A 187 13.98 15.63 11.64
CA PHE A 187 12.79 15.35 10.83
C PHE A 187 12.79 16.21 9.56
N PRO A 188 12.55 15.65 8.36
CA PRO A 188 12.64 16.41 7.12
C PRO A 188 11.53 17.45 6.97
N ASP A 189 11.90 18.71 6.78
CA ASP A 189 10.95 19.82 6.50
C ASP A 189 10.09 19.52 5.27
N GLU A 190 10.64 18.82 4.28
CA GLU A 190 9.90 18.45 3.09
C GLU A 190 8.72 17.52 3.36
N LEU A 191 8.76 16.69 4.40
CA LEU A 191 7.63 15.88 4.82
C LEU A 191 6.59 16.71 5.56
N ILE A 192 7.00 17.73 6.33
CA ILE A 192 6.08 18.69 6.96
C ILE A 192 5.31 19.47 5.91
N MET A 193 5.98 19.91 4.85
CA MET A 193 5.36 20.64 3.73
C MET A 193 4.33 19.82 2.95
N ARG A 194 4.26 18.50 3.14
CA ARG A 194 3.23 17.64 2.52
C ARG A 194 1.93 17.61 3.29
N TYR A 195 1.88 18.15 4.50
CA TYR A 195 0.63 18.24 5.24
C TYR A 195 -0.18 19.44 4.73
N GLU A 196 -1.39 19.14 4.25
CA GLU A 196 -2.32 20.12 3.70
C GLU A 196 -3.62 20.12 4.51
N GLU A 197 -4.24 21.28 4.67
CA GLU A 197 -5.58 21.38 5.23
C GLU A 197 -6.60 20.84 4.21
N ALA A 198 -7.44 19.90 4.65
CA ALA A 198 -8.46 19.26 3.80
C ALA A 198 -9.90 19.61 4.22
N GLY A 199 -10.06 20.38 5.29
CA GLY A 199 -11.35 20.69 5.91
C GLY A 199 -11.20 21.09 7.38
N LEU A 200 -12.33 21.36 8.04
CA LEU A 200 -12.35 21.78 9.45
C LEU A 200 -11.71 20.71 10.33
N GLN A 201 -10.57 21.01 10.96
CA GLN A 201 -9.82 20.12 11.86
C GLN A 201 -9.32 18.82 11.21
N THR A 202 -9.27 18.77 9.87
CA THR A 202 -8.78 17.63 9.11
C THR A 202 -7.58 18.01 8.26
N GLN A 203 -6.56 17.17 8.27
CA GLN A 203 -5.38 17.31 7.43
C GLN A 203 -5.26 16.14 6.47
N ARG A 204 -4.48 16.32 5.43
CA ARG A 204 -4.06 15.29 4.49
C ARG A 204 -2.55 15.29 4.41
N PHE A 205 -1.94 14.13 4.58
CA PHE A 205 -0.54 13.95 4.24
C PHE A 205 -0.44 13.64 2.75
N ASN A 206 -0.14 14.66 1.95
CA ASN A 206 -0.17 14.62 0.48
C ASN A 206 1.15 14.07 -0.11
N TYR A 207 1.55 12.88 0.35
CA TYR A 207 2.66 12.12 -0.23
C TYR A 207 2.10 11.06 -1.20
N PRO A 208 2.73 10.80 -2.37
CA PRO A 208 2.21 9.82 -3.32
C PRO A 208 2.10 8.42 -2.70
N ALA A 209 0.87 7.89 -2.60
CA ALA A 209 0.60 6.61 -1.91
C ALA A 209 1.46 5.43 -2.39
N HIS A 210 1.74 5.36 -3.70
CA HIS A 210 2.57 4.32 -4.31
C HIS A 210 4.06 4.44 -3.98
N ARG A 211 4.49 5.56 -3.37
CA ARG A 211 5.85 5.81 -2.88
C ARG A 211 5.95 5.71 -1.36
N ILE A 212 4.91 5.24 -0.66
CA ILE A 212 4.93 5.02 0.80
C ILE A 212 4.99 3.53 1.08
N HIS A 213 6.08 3.10 1.69
CA HIS A 213 6.31 1.70 2.07
C HIS A 213 6.59 1.61 3.56
N ILE A 214 5.88 0.72 4.25
CA ILE A 214 5.98 0.50 5.68
C ILE A 214 6.27 -0.98 5.86
N PHE A 215 7.37 -1.29 6.53
CA PHE A 215 7.86 -2.65 6.78
C PHE A 215 7.99 -2.88 8.29
N ASP A 216 7.85 -4.14 8.71
CA ASP A 216 8.14 -4.55 10.08
C ASP A 216 9.53 -5.18 10.10
N ASP A 217 10.50 -4.54 10.77
CA ASP A 217 11.88 -5.00 10.91
C ASP A 217 12.18 -5.65 12.27
#